data_AF-A0A950B150-F1
#
_entry.id   AF-A0A950B150-F1
#
_cell.length_a   1.000
_cell.length_b   1.000
_cell.length_c   1.000
_cell.angle_alpha   90.00
_cell.angle_beta   90.00
_cell.angle_gamma   90.00
#
_symmetry.space_group_name_H-M   'P 1'
#
loop_
_entity.id
_entity.type
_entity.pdbx_description
1 polymer ?
#
loop_
_entity_poly.entity_id
_entity_poly.type
_entity_poly.pdbx_seq_one_letter_code
_entity_poly.pdbx_strand_id
1 'polypeptide(L)' 'GGAVAPGRPVGCSGARLWVALLSGLKRTGGERGIGTLCVGGGEGMALAVEMVARAGDHPRGEKVGWLDPDR' A
#
# COMPACT_ATOMS: atom_id res chain seq x y z
N GLY A 1 8.38 6.47 -4.83
CA GLY A 1 8.51 7.94 -4.83
C GLY A 1 7.53 8.53 -3.84
N GLY A 2 7.94 9.54 -3.07
CA GLY A 2 7.14 10.15 -1.98
C GLY A 2 6.24 11.30 -2.42
N ALA A 3 5.48 11.87 -1.47
CA ALA A 3 4.44 12.88 -1.70
C ALA A 3 4.93 14.25 -2.23
N VAL A 4 6.25 14.50 -2.23
CA VAL A 4 6.85 15.75 -2.73
C VAL A 4 6.84 15.81 -4.27
N ALA A 5 7.04 14.68 -4.97
CA ALA A 5 7.14 14.64 -6.42
C ALA A 5 5.80 14.74 -7.20
N PRO A 6 4.66 14.17 -6.74
CA PRO A 6 3.39 14.22 -7.45
C PRO A 6 2.43 15.35 -6.98
N GLY A 7 2.84 16.20 -6.03
CA GLY A 7 1.97 17.18 -5.38
C GLY A 7 1.12 16.59 -4.23
N ARG A 8 0.58 17.47 -3.36
CA ARG A 8 -0.08 17.11 -2.09
C ARG A 8 -1.57 17.50 -2.06
N PRO A 9 -2.47 16.74 -2.70
CA PRO A 9 -3.89 16.75 -2.35
C PRO A 9 -4.07 16.13 -0.96
N VAL A 10 -4.54 16.91 0.01
CA VAL A 10 -4.58 16.55 1.45
C VAL A 10 -5.19 15.16 1.72
N GLY A 11 -6.22 14.76 0.97
CA GLY A 11 -6.86 13.44 1.10
C GLY A 11 -6.19 12.32 0.31
N CYS A 12 -5.69 12.57 -0.91
CA CYS A 12 -5.15 11.49 -1.75
C CYS A 12 -3.71 11.10 -1.39
N SER A 13 -2.96 11.96 -0.67
CA SER A 13 -1.59 11.64 -0.23
C SER A 13 -1.53 10.41 0.68
N GLY A 14 -2.51 10.24 1.59
CA GLY A 14 -2.60 9.05 2.43
C GLY A 14 -2.92 7.79 1.63
N ALA A 15 -3.94 7.83 0.78
CA ALA A 15 -4.31 6.72 -0.10
C ALA A 15 -3.14 6.30 -1.02
N ARG A 16 -2.42 7.28 -1.59
CA ARG A 16 -1.27 7.01 -2.47
C ARG A 16 -0.09 6.40 -1.72
N LEU A 17 0.13 6.78 -0.46
CA LEU A 17 1.15 6.16 0.40
C LEU A 17 0.83 4.68 0.64
N TRP A 18 -0.43 4.36 0.95
CA TRP A 18 -0.87 2.98 1.15
C TRP A 18 -0.80 2.15 -0.13
N VAL A 19 -1.28 2.68 -1.25
CA VAL A 19 -1.19 2.01 -2.56
C VAL A 19 0.27 1.76 -2.94
N ALA A 20 1.17 2.72 -2.71
CA ALA A 20 2.59 2.56 -2.99
C ALA A 20 3.24 1.51 -2.07
N LEU A 21 2.88 1.47 -0.79
CA LEU A 21 3.36 0.46 0.16
C LEU A 21 2.93 -0.95 -0.27
N LEU A 22 1.63 -1.15 -0.51
CA LEU A 22 1.09 -2.45 -0.94
C LEU A 22 1.66 -2.88 -2.31
N SER A 23 1.78 -1.96 -3.27
CA SER A 23 2.39 -2.24 -4.57
C SER A 23 3.87 -2.61 -4.44
N GLY A 24 4.58 -1.96 -3.51
CA GLY A 24 5.96 -2.28 -3.16
C GLY A 24 6.08 -3.68 -2.60
N LEU A 25 5.31 -4.00 -1.55
CA LEU A 25 5.26 -5.32 -0.92
C LEU A 25 4.95 -6.42 -1.93
N LYS A 26 3.94 -6.21 -2.79
CA LYS A 26 3.62 -7.17 -3.86
C LYS A 26 4.79 -7.41 -4.81
N ARG A 27 5.46 -6.35 -5.27
CA ARG A 27 6.58 -6.46 -6.21
C ARG A 27 7.82 -7.11 -5.59
N THR A 28 8.05 -6.91 -4.30
CA THR A 28 9.20 -7.48 -3.59
C THR A 28 8.91 -8.84 -2.95
N GLY A 29 7.68 -9.34 -3.03
CA GLY A 29 7.25 -10.52 -2.26
C GLY A 29 7.27 -10.28 -0.74
N GLY A 30 7.19 -9.03 -0.31
CA GLY A 30 7.16 -8.65 1.10
C GLY A 30 5.80 -8.93 1.73
N GLU A 31 5.81 -9.37 2.99
CA GLU A 31 4.61 -9.84 3.68
C GLU A 31 4.02 -8.79 4.60
N ARG A 32 4.87 -7.94 5.16
CA ARG A 32 4.51 -6.95 6.18
C ARG A 32 5.17 -5.62 5.85
N GLY A 33 4.44 -4.54 6.10
CA GLY A 33 4.96 -3.19 5.92
C GLY A 33 4.31 -2.21 6.86
N ILE A 34 5.00 -1.11 7.12
CA ILE A 34 4.49 -0.01 7.94
C ILE A 34 4.57 1.26 7.10
N GLY A 35 3.48 2.02 7.10
CA GLY A 35 3.45 3.36 6.53
C GLY A 35 3.18 4.39 7.63
N THR A 36 3.78 5.58 7.50
CA THR A 36 3.55 6.69 8.41
C THR A 36 3.33 7.98 7.63
N LEU A 37 2.52 8.89 8.16
CA LEU A 37 2.27 10.19 7.56
C LEU A 37 2.03 11.28 8.62
N CYS A 38 2.51 12.50 8.35
CA CYS A 38 2.25 13.67 9.18
C CYS A 38 1.05 14.49 8.65
N VAL A 39 0.17 14.86 9.56
CA VAL A 39 -1.03 15.67 9.30
C VAL A 39 -0.80 17.06 9.91
N GLY A 40 -1.22 18.11 9.20
CA GLY A 40 -1.10 19.48 9.72
C GLY A 40 -1.90 19.64 11.01
N GLY A 41 -1.40 20.42 11.96
CA GLY A 41 -2.01 20.57 13.28
C GLY A 41 -1.34 19.73 14.40
N GLY A 42 -0.25 19.03 14.09
CA GLY A 42 0.55 18.29 15.08
C GLY A 42 0.16 16.82 15.23
N GLU A 43 -0.62 16.28 14.30
CA GLU A 43 -1.07 14.88 14.33
C GLU A 43 -0.26 14.00 13.37
N GLY A 44 -0.21 12.70 13.68
CA GLY A 44 0.44 11.70 12.86
C GLY A 44 -0.36 10.41 12.84
N MET A 45 -0.29 9.68 11.73
CA MET A 45 -0.93 8.38 11.56
C MET A 45 0.13 7.35 11.17
N ALA A 46 0.02 6.16 11.75
CA ALA A 46 0.82 5.00 11.39
C ALA A 46 -0.10 3.79 11.26
N LEU A 47 0.09 2.97 10.22
CA LEU A 47 -0.57 1.68 10.08
C LEU A 47 0.46 0.62 9.72
N ALA A 48 0.33 -0.53 10.39
CA ALA A 48 1.00 -1.76 10.01
C ALA A 48 0.03 -2.58 9.15
N VAL A 49 0.53 -3.10 8.04
CA VAL A 49 -0.24 -3.93 7.11
C VAL A 49 0.46 -5.26 6.90
N GLU A 50 -0.33 -6.30 6.72
CA GLU A 50 0.11 -7.65 6.38
C GLU A 50 -0.67 -8.12 5.14
N MET A 51 0.02 -8.76 4.21
CA MET A 51 -0.59 -9.30 3.00
C MET A 51 -1.43 -10.53 3.35
N VAL A 52 -2.71 -10.50 2.98
CA VAL A 52 -3.68 -11.59 3.28
C VAL A 52 -3.46 -12.85 2.43
N ALA A 53 -2.68 -12.74 1.36
CA ALA A 53 -2.22 -13.86 0.54
C ALA A 53 -0.80 -13.55 0.07
N ARG A 54 0.15 -14.47 0.29
CA ARG A 54 1.43 -14.37 -0.43
C ARG A 54 1.19 -14.65 -1.91
N ALA A 55 2.16 -14.27 -2.73
CA ALA A 55 2.17 -14.63 -4.15
C ALA A 55 2.24 -16.16 -4.29
N GLY A 56 1.09 -16.84 -4.23
CA GLY A 56 0.97 -18.30 -4.22
C GLY A 56 -0.17 -18.86 -3.36
N ASP A 57 -0.66 -18.12 -2.37
CA ASP A 57 -1.47 -18.67 -1.27
C ASP A 57 -2.99 -18.69 -1.53
N HIS A 58 -3.43 -18.42 -2.76
CA HIS A 58 -4.87 -18.40 -3.03
C HIS A 58 -5.46 -19.82 -2.94
N PRO A 59 -6.56 -20.04 -2.20
CA PRO A 59 -7.16 -21.37 -2.00
C PRO A 59 -7.65 -22.07 -3.28
N ARG A 60 -7.70 -21.35 -4.41
CA ARG A 60 -8.00 -21.88 -5.76
C ARG A 60 -6.87 -21.71 -6.79
N GLY A 61 -5.68 -21.27 -6.38
CA GLY A 61 -4.57 -20.94 -7.31
C GLY A 61 -4.80 -19.72 -8.23
N GLU A 62 -5.94 -19.02 -8.08
CA GLU A 62 -6.29 -17.81 -8.84
C GLU A 62 -5.68 -16.55 -8.20
N LYS A 63 -5.19 -15.60 -9.00
CA LYS A 63 -4.80 -14.28 -8.47
C LYS A 63 -6.05 -13.59 -7.93
N VAL A 64 -5.98 -13.02 -6.73
CA VAL A 64 -7.07 -12.20 -6.17
C VAL A 64 -7.53 -11.16 -7.20
N GLY A 65 -8.79 -11.22 -7.62
CA GLY A 65 -9.29 -10.50 -8.81
C GLY A 65 -9.29 -8.96 -8.75
N TRP A 66 -9.01 -8.37 -7.58
CA TRP A 66 -8.76 -6.92 -7.40
C TRP A 66 -7.27 -6.56 -7.40
N LEU A 67 -6.40 -7.58 -7.39
CA LEU A 67 -4.96 -7.45 -7.33
C LEU A 67 -4.29 -7.80 -8.67
N ASP A 68 -5.03 -8.20 -9.70
CA ASP A 68 -4.46 -8.47 -11.03
C ASP A 68 -4.34 -7.16 -11.81
N PRO A 69 -3.13 -6.67 -12.14
CA PRO A 69 -2.97 -5.42 -12.87
C PRO A 69 -3.43 -5.49 -14.33
N ASP A 70 -3.74 -6.69 -14.83
CA ASP A 70 -4.15 -6.97 -16.21
C ASP A 70 -5.68 -7.17 -16.37
N ARG A 71 -6.48 -6.91 -15.32
CA ARG A 71 -7.95 -7.00 -15.31
C ARG A 71 -8.59 -5.67 -14.92
#